data_AF-A0A349TLW4-F1
#
_entry.id   AF-A0A349TLW4-F1
#
_cell.length_a   1.000
_cell.length_b   1.000
_cell.length_c   1.000
_cell.angle_alpha   90.00
_cell.angle_beta   90.00
_cell.angle_gamma   90.00
#
_symmetry.space_group_name_H-M   'P 1'
#
loop_
_entity.id
_entity.type
_entity.pdbx_description
1 polymer ?
#
loop_
_entity_poly.entity_id
_entity_poly.type
_entity_poly.pdbx_seq_one_letter_code
_entity_poly.pdbx_strand_id
1 'polypeptide(L)'
;MSQSSEKISGVLIANRGAIAVRITRTLKKMGIIAVAVYAEADRESLHVRVADQAFSLGAGTARDTYLDQDKIIEIARQCGADAIHPGYGFLSENTSFVARCTEHRLKFLGPTAEQIQAFGLKHRARELAEAQQVPLLPGTGVLTGQEQALEQAEQIGYPVILKSTAGGGGIGMQLCAGADQLSKAYDSVAQLSANNFSNADLFLEKFVENARHIEVQVFGDGEGRAIVLGERDCSAQRRNQKVIEETPAPNLTDSVRKELREVASRLLRAVDYRSAGTVEFIFDADTDSFYFLEVNTRLQVEHGVTEEVFGVDIVEWMIRLAEGTLTELESLGQSLKSLGHAVQARVYAEDPYKNFHPSAGLLSEVTFPEPEQRALRVDHWIESGIEVSPFYDPMLAKMIAYADTREEALADLQLSLSETSIYGIETNIDYLQTLLGSEPLRTGKYFTNTLSQLEFEKHALEVVTPGTMTTVQDYPGRTGYWDVGVPPSGPFDSRSFRLGNQILGNPESAAGLEMTLNGPTLRFLTDSRIVPTGAEMTAQLDGTELPFWSVINVEKG
;
A
#
# COMPACT_ATOMS: atom_id res chain seq x y z
N MET A 1 -4.77 18.79 36.47
CA MET A 1 -6.15 19.30 36.36
C MET A 1 -6.95 18.20 35.68
N SER A 2 -7.92 17.62 36.37
CA SER A 2 -8.79 16.58 35.81
C SER A 2 -9.56 17.17 34.63
N GLN A 3 -9.19 16.82 33.40
CA GLN A 3 -10.07 17.02 32.25
C GLN A 3 -11.30 16.16 32.51
N SER A 4 -12.47 16.79 32.66
CA SER A 4 -13.73 16.06 32.69
C SER A 4 -13.84 15.23 31.41
N SER A 5 -14.18 13.94 31.53
CA SER A 5 -14.39 13.04 30.40
C SER A 5 -15.55 13.56 29.53
N GLU A 6 -15.25 14.42 28.56
CA GLU A 6 -16.22 14.85 27.57
C GLU A 6 -16.38 13.75 26.54
N LYS A 7 -17.58 13.15 26.55
CA LYS A 7 -18.01 12.12 25.61
C LYS A 7 -17.93 12.64 24.19
N ILE A 8 -17.27 11.91 23.30
CA ILE A 8 -17.22 12.20 21.86
C ILE A 8 -18.53 11.71 21.24
N SER A 9 -19.26 12.63 20.62
CA SER A 9 -20.52 12.39 19.93
C SER A 9 -20.39 12.41 18.41
N GLY A 10 -19.42 13.17 17.88
CA GLY A 10 -19.11 13.23 16.46
C GLY A 10 -17.61 13.30 16.19
N VAL A 11 -17.17 12.58 15.16
CA VAL A 11 -15.78 12.54 14.70
C VAL A 11 -15.74 12.88 13.21
N LEU A 12 -14.98 13.94 12.88
CA LEU A 12 -14.64 14.23 11.49
C LEU A 12 -13.41 13.41 11.08
N ILE A 13 -13.51 12.73 9.96
CA ILE A 13 -12.43 11.94 9.39
C ILE A 13 -11.71 12.81 8.35
N ALA A 14 -10.54 13.33 8.69
CA ALA A 14 -9.73 14.16 7.80
C ALA A 14 -8.90 13.31 6.82
N ASN A 15 -9.58 12.40 6.11
CA ASN A 15 -8.98 11.45 5.17
C ASN A 15 -10.02 10.95 4.16
N ARG A 16 -9.60 10.09 3.23
CA ARG A 16 -10.40 9.48 2.17
C ARG A 16 -10.21 7.97 2.09
N GLY A 17 -10.91 7.33 1.15
CA GLY A 17 -10.62 5.97 0.72
C GLY A 17 -10.79 4.93 1.83
N ALA A 18 -10.00 3.86 1.78
CA ALA A 18 -10.17 2.68 2.63
C ALA A 18 -10.05 2.99 4.14
N ILE A 19 -9.17 3.90 4.55
CA ILE A 19 -9.03 4.27 5.96
C ILE A 19 -10.25 5.02 6.48
N ALA A 20 -10.86 5.89 5.66
CA ALA A 20 -12.07 6.59 6.07
C ALA A 20 -13.26 5.64 6.24
N VAL A 21 -13.39 4.63 5.36
CA VAL A 21 -14.37 3.54 5.53
C VAL A 21 -14.09 2.74 6.82
N ARG A 22 -12.82 2.38 7.05
CA ARG A 22 -12.41 1.62 8.25
C ARG A 22 -12.68 2.38 9.54
N ILE A 23 -12.40 3.67 9.61
CA ILE A 23 -12.70 4.51 10.78
C ILE A 23 -14.21 4.61 10.99
N THR A 24 -14.97 4.86 9.91
CA THR A 24 -16.44 4.94 9.95
C THR A 24 -17.06 3.67 10.55
N ARG A 25 -16.53 2.48 10.20
CA ARG A 25 -16.99 1.20 10.75
C ARG A 25 -16.88 1.15 12.29
N THR A 26 -15.75 1.59 12.85
CA THR A 26 -15.57 1.68 14.32
C THR A 26 -16.46 2.73 14.94
N LEU A 27 -16.56 3.92 14.35
CA LEU A 27 -17.42 4.99 14.87
C LEU A 27 -18.88 4.54 14.98
N LYS A 28 -19.41 3.88 13.93
CA LYS A 28 -20.76 3.32 13.94
C LYS A 28 -20.95 2.26 15.02
N LYS A 29 -20.00 1.34 15.20
CA LYS A 29 -20.02 0.35 16.28
C LYS A 29 -20.06 1.00 17.67
N MET A 30 -19.39 2.15 17.82
CA MET A 30 -19.37 2.93 19.07
C MET A 30 -20.59 3.85 19.23
N GLY A 31 -21.47 3.96 18.22
CA GLY A 31 -22.60 4.89 18.22
C GLY A 31 -22.18 6.37 18.14
N ILE A 32 -21.04 6.65 17.51
CA ILE A 32 -20.49 7.99 17.29
C ILE A 32 -20.78 8.40 15.85
N ILE A 33 -21.20 9.66 15.65
CA ILE A 33 -21.49 10.22 14.33
C ILE A 33 -20.19 10.32 13.52
N ALA A 34 -20.13 9.62 12.39
CA ALA A 34 -19.03 9.69 11.44
C ALA A 34 -19.26 10.80 10.41
N VAL A 35 -18.35 11.76 10.35
CA VAL A 35 -18.39 12.86 9.37
C VAL A 35 -17.25 12.70 8.36
N ALA A 36 -17.59 12.46 7.10
CA ALA A 36 -16.64 12.40 5.99
C ALA A 36 -16.43 13.79 5.37
N VAL A 37 -15.22 14.02 4.85
CA VAL A 37 -14.92 15.12 3.91
C VAL A 37 -14.47 14.55 2.58
N TYR A 38 -14.83 15.18 1.47
CA TYR A 38 -14.51 14.65 0.15
C TYR A 38 -14.13 15.73 -0.86
N ALA A 39 -13.16 15.43 -1.72
CA ALA A 39 -12.96 16.20 -2.96
C ALA A 39 -14.05 15.82 -3.98
N GLU A 40 -14.43 16.69 -4.91
CA GLU A 40 -15.47 16.36 -5.91
C GLU A 40 -15.12 15.12 -6.75
N ALA A 41 -13.82 14.83 -6.95
CA ALA A 41 -13.35 13.59 -7.60
C ALA A 41 -13.66 12.31 -6.80
N ASP A 42 -13.91 12.43 -5.49
CA ASP A 42 -14.22 11.34 -4.57
C ASP A 42 -15.69 11.33 -4.15
N ARG A 43 -16.55 12.14 -4.78
CA ARG A 43 -17.97 12.27 -4.41
C ARG A 43 -18.72 10.94 -4.41
N GLU A 44 -18.34 10.04 -5.30
CA GLU A 44 -18.90 8.70 -5.42
C GLU A 44 -18.07 7.62 -4.70
N SER A 45 -17.13 7.99 -3.84
CA SER A 45 -16.36 7.04 -3.05
C SER A 45 -17.21 6.44 -1.92
N LEU A 46 -16.96 5.17 -1.58
CA LEU A 46 -17.71 4.48 -0.52
C LEU A 46 -17.65 5.22 0.82
N HIS A 47 -16.52 5.85 1.16
CA HIS A 47 -16.37 6.57 2.43
C HIS A 47 -17.35 7.75 2.58
N VAL A 48 -17.79 8.34 1.47
CA VAL A 48 -18.84 9.38 1.45
C VAL A 48 -20.20 8.76 1.71
N ARG A 49 -20.51 7.63 1.04
CA ARG A 49 -21.80 6.95 1.16
C ARG A 49 -22.04 6.35 2.55
N VAL A 50 -21.01 5.80 3.19
CA VAL A 50 -21.17 5.09 4.46
C VAL A 50 -21.10 6.01 5.67
N ALA A 51 -20.63 7.25 5.56
CA ALA A 51 -20.62 8.20 6.66
C ALA A 51 -22.04 8.68 7.02
N ASP A 52 -22.25 9.14 8.25
CA ASP A 52 -23.54 9.68 8.69
C ASP A 52 -23.77 11.10 8.15
N GLN A 53 -22.67 11.83 7.93
CA GLN A 53 -22.66 13.13 7.27
C GLN A 53 -21.44 13.22 6.33
N ALA A 54 -21.56 13.98 5.25
CA ALA A 54 -20.47 14.22 4.32
C ALA A 54 -20.46 15.66 3.81
N PHE A 55 -19.27 16.26 3.72
CA PHE A 55 -19.07 17.65 3.29
C PHE A 55 -18.02 17.74 2.18
N SER A 56 -18.34 18.50 1.13
CA SER A 56 -17.41 18.74 0.03
C SER A 56 -16.30 19.71 0.42
N LEU A 57 -15.06 19.38 0.06
CA LEU A 57 -13.88 20.25 0.09
C LEU A 57 -13.73 21.05 -1.22
N GLY A 58 -14.59 20.80 -2.20
CA GLY A 58 -14.52 21.35 -3.56
C GLY A 58 -13.68 20.49 -4.52
N ALA A 59 -13.41 21.04 -5.70
CA ALA A 59 -12.57 20.44 -6.71
C ALA A 59 -11.11 20.89 -6.55
N GLY A 60 -10.16 20.10 -7.08
CA GLY A 60 -8.75 20.46 -7.13
C GLY A 60 -7.84 19.31 -6.71
N THR A 61 -6.59 19.65 -6.45
CA THR A 61 -5.56 18.71 -6.01
C THR A 61 -5.72 18.35 -4.54
N ALA A 62 -4.89 17.43 -4.03
CA ALA A 62 -4.79 17.17 -2.58
C ALA A 62 -4.50 18.46 -1.78
N ARG A 63 -3.71 19.40 -2.33
CA ARG A 63 -3.41 20.69 -1.69
C ARG A 63 -4.64 21.57 -1.51
N ASP A 64 -5.51 21.58 -2.51
CA ASP A 64 -6.73 22.39 -2.52
C ASP A 64 -7.87 21.76 -1.72
N THR A 65 -7.71 20.50 -1.29
CA THR A 65 -8.75 19.69 -0.65
C THR A 65 -8.26 19.08 0.67
N TYR A 66 -7.76 17.84 0.66
CA TYR A 66 -7.44 17.07 1.87
C TYR A 66 -6.27 17.62 2.71
N LEU A 67 -5.46 18.53 2.17
CA LEU A 67 -4.41 19.25 2.88
C LEU A 67 -4.82 20.68 3.28
N ASP A 68 -6.02 21.13 2.90
CA ASP A 68 -6.54 22.45 3.26
C ASP A 68 -7.08 22.42 4.69
N GLN A 69 -6.23 22.85 5.62
CA GLN A 69 -6.54 22.89 7.04
C GLN A 69 -7.70 23.85 7.36
N ASP A 70 -7.86 24.95 6.61
CA ASP A 70 -8.92 25.93 6.87
C ASP A 70 -10.29 25.32 6.60
N LYS A 71 -10.44 24.66 5.44
CA LYS A 71 -11.69 23.98 5.07
C LYS A 71 -12.06 22.88 6.07
N ILE A 72 -11.09 22.05 6.46
CA ILE A 72 -11.34 20.93 7.37
C ILE A 72 -11.80 21.44 8.75
N ILE A 73 -11.16 22.49 9.27
CA ILE A 73 -11.54 23.09 10.56
C ILE A 73 -12.90 23.79 10.48
N GLU A 74 -13.18 24.49 9.38
CA GLU A 74 -14.50 25.11 9.14
C GLU A 74 -15.62 24.07 9.14
N ILE A 75 -15.43 22.97 8.40
CA ILE A 75 -16.39 21.86 8.34
C ILE A 75 -16.55 21.22 9.73
N ALA A 76 -15.46 20.94 10.44
CA ALA A 76 -15.51 20.37 11.80
C ALA A 76 -16.37 21.21 12.74
N ARG A 77 -16.27 22.54 12.63
CA ARG A 77 -17.11 23.48 13.40
C ARG A 77 -18.56 23.49 12.91
N GLN A 78 -18.78 23.44 11.60
CA GLN A 78 -20.12 23.44 11.01
C GLN A 78 -20.93 22.21 11.40
N CYS A 79 -20.31 21.03 11.40
CA CYS A 79 -20.96 19.77 11.75
C CYS A 79 -21.01 19.50 13.26
N GLY A 80 -20.28 20.30 14.06
CA GLY A 80 -20.19 20.12 15.51
C GLY A 80 -19.41 18.88 15.91
N ALA A 81 -18.35 18.52 15.17
CA ALA A 81 -17.48 17.41 15.55
C ALA A 81 -16.71 17.75 16.84
N ASP A 82 -16.55 16.76 17.72
CA ASP A 82 -15.78 16.87 18.96
C ASP A 82 -14.30 16.52 18.76
N ALA A 83 -14.02 15.72 17.73
CA ALA A 83 -12.70 15.18 17.45
C ALA A 83 -12.44 15.03 15.94
N ILE A 84 -11.16 14.99 15.59
CA ILE A 84 -10.69 14.70 14.24
C ILE A 84 -9.85 13.43 14.25
N HIS A 85 -10.25 12.44 13.44
CA HIS A 85 -9.41 11.30 13.12
C HIS A 85 -8.65 11.57 11.82
N PRO A 86 -7.30 11.67 11.83
CA PRO A 86 -6.56 12.00 10.62
C PRO A 86 -6.30 10.78 9.72
N GLY A 87 -6.46 9.55 10.24
CA GLY A 87 -6.09 8.35 9.50
C GLY A 87 -4.57 8.28 9.30
N TYR A 88 -4.12 8.10 8.07
CA TYR A 88 -2.71 8.13 7.68
C TYR A 88 -2.48 8.96 6.41
N GLY A 89 -1.28 9.50 6.26
CA GLY A 89 -0.99 10.46 5.19
C GLY A 89 -1.74 11.79 5.40
N PHE A 90 -1.72 12.65 4.38
CA PHE A 90 -2.29 14.00 4.45
C PHE A 90 -1.81 14.79 5.68
N LEU A 91 -2.71 15.08 6.62
CA LEU A 91 -2.45 15.92 7.79
C LEU A 91 -2.16 15.10 9.06
N SER A 92 -2.01 13.77 8.97
CA SER A 92 -1.84 12.89 10.14
C SER A 92 -0.59 13.13 10.96
N GLU A 93 0.46 13.66 10.33
CA GLU A 93 1.74 14.00 11.00
C GLU A 93 2.04 15.50 10.84
N ASN A 94 1.00 16.32 10.61
CA ASN A 94 1.15 17.76 10.43
C ASN A 94 1.00 18.49 11.76
N THR A 95 2.11 18.94 12.33
CA THR A 95 2.14 19.63 13.63
C THR A 95 1.30 20.90 13.67
N SER A 96 1.28 21.67 12.58
CA SER A 96 0.45 22.89 12.49
C SER A 96 -1.05 22.56 12.54
N PHE A 97 -1.47 21.45 11.93
CA PHE A 97 -2.85 21.01 11.98
C PHE A 97 -3.26 20.54 13.38
N VAL A 98 -2.38 19.85 14.11
CA VAL A 98 -2.63 19.45 15.51
C VAL A 98 -2.80 20.68 16.42
N ALA A 99 -1.94 21.70 16.24
CA ALA A 99 -2.06 22.96 16.96
C ALA A 99 -3.42 23.63 16.69
N ARG A 100 -3.84 23.69 15.42
CA ARG A 100 -5.15 24.24 15.04
C ARG A 100 -6.33 23.46 15.60
N CYS A 101 -6.26 22.13 15.64
CA CYS A 101 -7.29 21.32 16.32
C CYS A 101 -7.43 21.77 17.78
N THR A 102 -6.32 21.96 18.48
CA THR A 102 -6.29 22.40 19.88
C THR A 102 -6.88 23.81 20.05
N GLU A 103 -6.51 24.76 19.18
CA GLU A 103 -7.05 26.13 19.18
C GLU A 103 -8.59 26.17 19.02
N HIS A 104 -9.13 25.24 18.23
CA HIS A 104 -10.56 25.09 17.98
C HIS A 104 -11.25 24.10 18.92
N ARG A 105 -10.57 23.62 19.98
CA ARG A 105 -11.09 22.66 20.97
C ARG A 105 -11.55 21.33 20.36
N LEU A 106 -10.94 20.93 19.26
CA LEU A 106 -11.13 19.64 18.61
C LEU A 106 -10.09 18.66 19.15
N LYS A 107 -10.54 17.49 19.62
CA LYS A 107 -9.63 16.43 20.05
C LYS A 107 -8.95 15.80 18.82
N PHE A 108 -7.64 16.00 18.68
CA PHE A 108 -6.86 15.26 17.67
C PHE A 108 -6.65 13.82 18.13
N LEU A 109 -7.13 12.85 17.35
CA LEU A 109 -7.01 11.42 17.63
C LEU A 109 -5.64 10.91 17.14
N GLY A 110 -4.59 11.27 17.87
CA GLY A 110 -3.19 10.96 17.55
C GLY A 110 -2.22 11.52 18.60
N PRO A 111 -0.91 11.48 18.35
CA PRO A 111 0.10 12.10 19.22
C PRO A 111 0.01 13.64 19.23
N THR A 112 0.69 14.27 20.20
CA THR A 112 0.76 15.75 20.28
C THR A 112 1.67 16.33 19.20
N ALA A 113 1.57 17.63 18.95
CA ALA A 113 2.44 18.31 17.97
C ALA A 113 3.93 18.17 18.35
N GLU A 114 4.25 18.23 19.64
CA GLU A 114 5.61 18.07 20.16
C GLU A 114 6.13 16.64 19.93
N GLN A 115 5.29 15.62 20.13
CA GLN A 115 5.63 14.22 19.92
C GLN A 115 5.85 13.90 18.43
N ILE A 116 5.00 14.45 17.56
CA ILE A 116 5.19 14.36 16.11
C ILE A 116 6.51 15.04 15.71
N GLN A 117 6.77 16.24 16.21
CA GLN A 117 8.00 16.97 15.89
C GLN A 117 9.27 16.25 16.37
N ALA A 118 9.20 15.59 17.54
CA ALA A 118 10.31 14.84 18.11
C ALA A 118 10.82 13.73 17.17
N PHE A 119 9.93 13.11 16.40
CA PHE A 119 10.26 12.05 15.45
C PHE A 119 10.29 12.49 13.98
N GLY A 120 9.64 13.59 13.61
CA GLY A 120 9.66 14.11 12.24
C GLY A 120 10.99 14.73 11.81
N LEU A 121 11.85 15.10 12.77
CA LEU A 121 13.18 15.65 12.51
C LEU A 121 14.23 14.54 12.63
N LYS A 122 14.87 14.13 11.52
CA LYS A 122 15.84 13.02 11.47
C LYS A 122 16.93 13.10 12.55
N HIS A 123 17.53 14.28 12.75
CA HIS A 123 18.57 14.49 13.77
C HIS A 123 18.02 14.27 15.18
N ARG A 124 16.82 14.77 15.47
CA ARG A 124 16.19 14.66 16.78
C ARG A 124 15.74 13.25 17.10
N ALA A 125 15.16 12.56 16.11
CA ALA A 125 14.80 11.15 16.21
C ALA A 125 16.05 10.29 16.49
N ARG A 126 17.17 10.58 15.82
CA ARG A 126 18.45 9.91 16.04
C ARG A 126 19.01 10.19 17.44
N GLU A 127 19.03 11.43 17.90
CA GLU A 127 19.45 11.80 19.26
C GLU A 127 18.62 11.07 20.33
N LEU A 128 17.29 10.98 20.13
CA LEU A 128 16.39 10.25 21.02
C LEU A 128 16.71 8.75 21.02
N ALA A 129 16.93 8.17 19.84
CA ALA A 129 17.33 6.78 19.70
C ALA A 129 18.67 6.50 20.41
N GLU A 130 19.70 7.34 20.23
CA GLU A 130 20.99 7.21 20.91
C GLU A 130 20.85 7.33 22.43
N ALA A 131 20.09 8.33 22.91
CA ALA A 131 19.84 8.53 24.33
C ALA A 131 19.11 7.34 24.98
N GLN A 132 18.26 6.65 24.21
CA GLN A 132 17.55 5.44 24.63
C GLN A 132 18.29 4.15 24.29
N GLN A 133 19.56 4.22 23.90
CA GLN A 133 20.39 3.06 23.55
C GLN A 133 19.70 2.15 22.53
N VAL A 134 19.00 2.75 21.58
CA VAL A 134 18.41 2.05 20.44
C VAL A 134 19.52 1.79 19.42
N PRO A 135 19.69 0.55 18.94
CA PRO A 135 20.67 0.26 17.90
C PRO A 135 20.45 1.14 16.66
N LEU A 136 21.51 1.82 16.21
CA LEU A 136 21.49 2.64 14.99
C LEU A 136 22.37 2.02 13.93
N LEU A 137 22.02 2.26 12.65
CA LEU A 137 22.89 1.88 11.56
C LEU A 137 24.27 2.55 11.73
N PRO A 138 25.36 1.78 11.61
CA PRO A 138 26.70 2.35 11.56
C PRO A 138 26.76 3.40 10.45
N GLY A 139 27.25 4.58 10.77
CA GLY A 139 27.26 5.70 9.86
C GLY A 139 28.08 6.86 10.41
N THR A 140 28.16 7.92 9.62
CA THR A 140 28.95 9.11 9.95
C THR A 140 28.05 10.29 10.32
N GLY A 141 28.66 11.30 10.96
CA GLY A 141 28.12 12.66 10.89
C GLY A 141 28.29 13.26 9.48
N VAL A 142 28.09 14.56 9.37
CA VAL A 142 28.35 15.29 8.11
C VAL A 142 29.82 15.16 7.73
N LEU A 143 30.05 14.74 6.49
CA LEU A 143 31.36 14.57 5.89
C LEU A 143 31.89 15.92 5.42
N THR A 144 33.17 16.18 5.67
CA THR A 144 33.87 17.42 5.26
C THR A 144 34.49 17.32 3.87
N GLY A 145 34.50 16.11 3.28
CA GLY A 145 35.00 15.89 1.93
C GLY A 145 35.08 14.41 1.55
N GLN A 146 35.44 14.16 0.30
CA GLN A 146 35.53 12.83 -0.28
C GLN A 146 36.58 11.95 0.40
N GLU A 147 37.73 12.50 0.80
CA GLU A 147 38.80 11.74 1.47
C GLU A 147 38.31 11.15 2.80
N GLN A 148 37.65 11.97 3.63
CA GLN A 148 37.02 11.50 4.87
C GLN A 148 35.94 10.45 4.58
N ALA A 149 35.17 10.59 3.50
CA ALA A 149 34.17 9.61 3.12
C ALA A 149 34.80 8.23 2.83
N LEU A 150 35.93 8.19 2.12
CA LEU A 150 36.63 6.95 1.83
C LEU A 150 37.17 6.28 3.10
N GLU A 151 37.81 7.04 3.99
CA GLU A 151 38.31 6.52 5.27
C GLU A 151 37.18 5.96 6.15
N GLN A 152 36.07 6.69 6.27
CA GLN A 152 34.93 6.26 7.07
C GLN A 152 34.22 5.05 6.45
N ALA A 153 34.14 4.97 5.11
CA ALA A 153 33.56 3.82 4.43
C ALA A 153 34.39 2.54 4.66
N GLU A 154 35.71 2.63 4.77
CA GLU A 154 36.56 1.49 5.16
C GLU A 154 36.30 1.04 6.61
N GLN A 155 36.06 1.97 7.53
CA GLN A 155 35.73 1.67 8.93
C GLN A 155 34.34 1.03 9.08
N ILE A 156 33.35 1.53 8.34
CA ILE A 156 31.98 0.98 8.31
C ILE A 156 31.95 -0.37 7.57
N GLY A 157 32.80 -0.51 6.55
CA GLY A 157 32.83 -1.64 5.63
C GLY A 157 31.80 -1.52 4.51
N TYR A 158 32.23 -1.75 3.27
CA TYR A 158 31.37 -1.77 2.09
C TYR A 158 30.37 -2.95 2.11
N PRO A 159 29.25 -2.86 1.35
CA PRO A 159 28.75 -1.66 0.69
C PRO A 159 28.25 -0.60 1.69
N VAL A 160 28.32 0.67 1.28
CA VAL A 160 27.81 1.83 2.03
C VAL A 160 26.85 2.63 1.15
N ILE A 161 25.95 3.37 1.78
CA ILE A 161 25.08 4.32 1.09
C ILE A 161 25.50 5.75 1.43
N LEU A 162 25.82 6.53 0.40
CA LEU A 162 26.07 7.96 0.50
C LEU A 162 24.73 8.67 0.44
N LYS A 163 24.42 9.52 1.43
CA LYS A 163 23.14 10.23 1.56
C LYS A 163 23.35 11.71 1.82
N SER A 164 22.43 12.54 1.34
CA SER A 164 22.34 13.94 1.74
C SER A 164 21.51 14.13 3.01
N THR A 165 21.88 15.12 3.85
CA THR A 165 21.14 15.43 5.08
C THR A 165 19.73 15.98 4.81
N ALA A 166 19.55 16.68 3.70
CA ALA A 166 18.29 17.31 3.31
C ALA A 166 17.42 16.45 2.36
N GLY A 167 17.91 15.28 1.93
CA GLY A 167 17.24 14.43 0.95
C GLY A 167 16.04 13.64 1.50
N GLY A 168 15.01 13.52 0.67
CA GLY A 168 13.83 12.66 0.86
C GLY A 168 13.40 12.02 -0.46
N GLY A 169 12.71 10.88 -0.42
CA GLY A 169 12.16 10.23 -1.61
C GLY A 169 13.18 9.60 -2.56
N GLY A 170 14.36 9.22 -2.08
CA GLY A 170 15.41 8.57 -2.90
C GLY A 170 16.28 9.52 -3.72
N ILE A 171 16.02 10.83 -3.66
CA ILE A 171 16.83 11.86 -4.32
C ILE A 171 18.02 12.21 -3.41
N GLY A 172 19.23 12.19 -3.97
CA GLY A 172 20.45 12.49 -3.22
C GLY A 172 20.93 11.34 -2.34
N MET A 173 20.76 10.10 -2.80
CA MET A 173 21.40 8.91 -2.22
C MET A 173 21.97 7.99 -3.28
N GLN A 174 23.11 7.35 -3.00
CA GLN A 174 23.76 6.43 -3.92
C GLN A 174 24.44 5.26 -3.18
N LEU A 175 24.12 4.03 -3.61
CA LEU A 175 24.80 2.82 -3.16
C LEU A 175 26.21 2.79 -3.74
N CYS A 176 27.19 2.59 -2.87
CA CYS A 176 28.60 2.50 -3.21
C CYS A 176 29.12 1.15 -2.74
N ALA A 177 29.40 0.24 -3.67
CA ALA A 177 29.93 -1.09 -3.37
C ALA A 177 31.44 -1.10 -3.08
N GLY A 178 32.14 0.02 -3.34
CA GLY A 178 33.57 0.16 -3.10
C GLY A 178 34.07 1.59 -3.28
N ALA A 179 35.35 1.81 -2.96
CA ALA A 179 36.01 3.12 -2.97
C ALA A 179 35.86 3.86 -4.31
N ASP A 180 36.03 3.16 -5.44
CA ASP A 180 35.91 3.77 -6.78
C ASP A 180 34.51 4.33 -7.06
N GLN A 181 33.47 3.61 -6.61
CA GLN A 181 32.10 4.05 -6.78
C GLN A 181 31.78 5.22 -5.87
N LEU A 182 32.23 5.17 -4.60
CA LEU A 182 32.06 6.27 -3.65
C LEU A 182 32.74 7.55 -4.13
N SER A 183 33.97 7.42 -4.64
CA SER A 183 34.75 8.51 -5.24
C SER A 183 33.98 9.22 -6.36
N LYS A 184 33.40 8.44 -7.29
CA LYS A 184 32.61 8.98 -8.42
C LYS A 184 31.26 9.55 -7.96
N ALA A 185 30.65 8.94 -6.95
CA ALA A 185 29.34 9.33 -6.45
C ALA A 185 29.40 10.68 -5.72
N TYR A 186 30.47 10.95 -4.96
CA TYR A 186 30.53 12.04 -3.99
C TYR A 186 30.12 13.40 -4.57
N ASP A 187 30.81 13.86 -5.61
CA ASP A 187 30.54 15.15 -6.25
C ASP A 187 29.15 15.19 -6.89
N SER A 188 28.72 14.09 -7.51
CA SER A 188 27.41 14.02 -8.17
C SER A 188 26.26 14.12 -7.17
N VAL A 189 26.36 13.44 -6.03
CA VAL A 189 25.34 13.47 -4.97
C VAL A 189 25.35 14.82 -4.26
N ALA A 190 26.52 15.42 -4.02
CA ALA A 190 26.64 16.76 -3.45
C ALA A 190 25.98 17.82 -4.35
N GLN A 191 26.26 17.80 -5.66
CA GLN A 191 25.66 18.71 -6.63
C GLN A 191 24.14 18.52 -6.73
N LEU A 192 23.69 17.27 -6.78
CA LEU A 192 22.27 16.94 -6.88
C LEU A 192 21.51 17.35 -5.61
N SER A 193 22.13 17.23 -4.44
CA SER A 193 21.58 17.73 -3.18
C SER A 193 21.53 19.26 -3.14
N ALA A 194 22.61 19.95 -3.54
CA ALA A 194 22.66 21.40 -3.57
C ALA A 194 21.58 21.99 -4.48
N ASN A 195 21.40 21.41 -5.67
CA ASN A 195 20.43 21.88 -6.66
C ASN A 195 18.97 21.66 -6.22
N ASN A 196 18.68 20.57 -5.50
CA ASN A 196 17.32 20.23 -5.12
C ASN A 196 16.91 20.76 -3.73
N PHE A 197 17.87 20.92 -2.82
CA PHE A 197 17.59 21.17 -1.40
C PHE A 197 18.40 22.33 -0.79
N SER A 198 19.19 23.06 -1.59
CA SER A 198 20.06 24.16 -1.12
C SER A 198 20.99 23.77 0.04
N ASN A 199 21.29 22.47 0.16
CA ASN A 199 22.16 21.88 1.17
C ASN A 199 23.01 20.79 0.49
N ALA A 200 24.33 20.83 0.69
CA ALA A 200 25.29 19.90 0.09
C ALA A 200 25.90 18.92 1.11
N ASP A 201 25.44 18.94 2.37
CA ASP A 201 25.97 18.11 3.43
C ASP A 201 25.64 16.64 3.17
N LEU A 202 26.69 15.81 3.12
CA LEU A 202 26.60 14.38 2.89
C LEU A 202 27.03 13.59 4.12
N PHE A 203 26.50 12.38 4.27
CA PHE A 203 26.91 11.41 5.29
C PHE A 203 26.85 9.99 4.71
N LEU A 204 27.54 9.05 5.37
CA LEU A 204 27.53 7.63 5.02
C LEU A 204 26.73 6.83 6.04
N GLU A 205 26.06 5.78 5.56
CA GLU A 205 25.51 4.73 6.39
C GLU A 205 25.88 3.35 5.81
N LYS A 206 25.93 2.34 6.69
CA LYS A 206 26.03 0.95 6.27
C LYS A 206 24.83 0.60 5.39
N PHE A 207 25.09 -0.05 4.26
CA PHE A 207 24.02 -0.66 3.47
C PHE A 207 23.87 -2.12 3.88
N VAL A 208 22.64 -2.52 4.21
CA VAL A 208 22.28 -3.89 4.56
C VAL A 208 21.66 -4.51 3.31
N GLU A 209 22.34 -5.48 2.70
CA GLU A 209 21.89 -6.09 1.44
C GLU A 209 20.65 -6.97 1.65
N ASN A 210 20.72 -7.88 2.62
CA ASN A 210 19.63 -8.78 3.01
C ASN A 210 18.75 -8.14 4.10
N ALA A 211 18.32 -6.91 3.84
CA ALA A 211 17.52 -6.12 4.77
C ALA A 211 16.05 -6.55 4.77
N ARG A 212 15.55 -6.91 5.94
CA ARG A 212 14.11 -6.96 6.24
C ARG A 212 13.68 -5.64 6.85
N HIS A 213 12.45 -5.25 6.57
CA HIS A 213 11.80 -4.10 7.19
C HIS A 213 10.85 -4.64 8.27
N ILE A 214 11.30 -4.56 9.52
CA ILE A 214 10.52 -5.01 10.68
C ILE A 214 10.05 -3.80 11.44
N GLU A 215 8.77 -3.77 11.80
CA GLU A 215 8.21 -2.64 12.52
C GLU A 215 7.39 -3.10 13.71
N VAL A 216 7.35 -2.30 14.76
CA VAL A 216 6.71 -2.65 16.03
C VAL A 216 5.58 -1.68 16.33
N GLN A 217 4.37 -2.22 16.40
CA GLN A 217 3.18 -1.47 16.79
C GLN A 217 3.18 -1.19 18.28
N VAL A 218 3.07 0.09 18.63
CA VAL A 218 2.96 0.54 20.01
C VAL A 218 1.70 1.40 20.18
N PHE A 219 1.13 1.35 21.38
CA PHE A 219 0.06 2.24 21.79
C PHE A 219 0.42 2.89 23.13
N GLY A 220 0.47 4.22 23.15
CA GLY A 220 0.82 5.00 24.34
C GLY A 220 -0.33 5.84 24.86
N ASP A 221 -0.32 6.18 26.15
CA ASP A 221 -1.42 6.92 26.79
C ASP A 221 -1.22 8.43 26.83
N GLY A 222 -0.02 8.93 26.51
CA GLY A 222 0.32 10.34 26.74
C GLY A 222 0.84 10.65 28.14
N GLU A 223 0.97 9.66 29.01
CA GLU A 223 1.31 9.79 30.44
C GLU A 223 2.50 8.91 30.84
N GLY A 224 3.37 8.58 29.88
CA GLY A 224 4.62 7.83 30.10
C GLY A 224 4.48 6.31 30.08
N ARG A 225 3.29 5.77 29.80
CA ARG A 225 3.06 4.33 29.59
C ARG A 225 2.84 4.04 28.11
N ALA A 226 3.41 2.94 27.65
CA ALA A 226 3.21 2.45 26.29
C ALA A 226 3.25 0.92 26.27
N ILE A 227 2.29 0.30 25.58
CA ILE A 227 2.22 -1.14 25.36
C ILE A 227 2.55 -1.47 23.93
N VAL A 228 3.18 -2.63 23.74
CA VAL A 228 3.50 -3.16 22.41
C VAL A 228 2.43 -4.17 22.03
N LEU A 229 1.80 -3.97 20.88
CA LEU A 229 0.88 -4.96 20.32
C LEU A 229 1.69 -6.10 19.72
N GLY A 230 2.55 -5.83 18.74
CA GLY A 230 3.43 -6.83 18.15
C GLY A 230 4.27 -6.26 17.02
N GLU A 231 5.06 -7.11 16.39
CA GLU A 231 5.86 -6.77 15.22
C GLU A 231 5.21 -7.21 13.91
N ARG A 232 5.48 -6.47 12.83
CA ARG A 232 5.08 -6.80 11.46
C ARG A 232 6.32 -6.88 10.59
N ASP A 233 6.31 -7.82 9.65
CA ASP A 233 7.25 -7.83 8.54
C ASP A 233 6.63 -7.12 7.35
N CYS A 234 7.28 -6.04 6.90
CA CYS A 234 6.86 -5.24 5.76
C CYS A 234 7.92 -5.25 4.65
N SER A 235 8.76 -6.29 4.57
CA SER A 235 9.92 -6.37 3.67
C SER A 235 9.53 -6.58 2.21
N ALA A 236 8.33 -7.07 1.92
CA ALA A 236 7.84 -7.23 0.55
C ALA A 236 7.47 -5.86 -0.04
N GLN A 237 8.49 -5.16 -0.54
CA GLN A 237 8.40 -3.79 -1.03
C GLN A 237 8.84 -3.65 -2.48
N ARG A 238 8.17 -2.75 -3.22
CA ARG A 238 8.54 -2.34 -4.56
C ARG A 238 8.85 -0.86 -4.57
N ARG A 239 10.09 -0.46 -4.91
CA ARG A 239 10.52 0.96 -4.89
C ARG A 239 10.22 1.63 -3.54
N ASN A 240 10.48 0.92 -2.43
CA ASN A 240 10.21 1.34 -1.05
C ASN A 240 8.71 1.49 -0.70
N GLN A 241 7.80 1.02 -1.56
CA GLN A 241 6.37 0.94 -1.27
C GLN A 241 6.03 -0.47 -0.80
N LYS A 242 5.46 -0.59 0.41
CA LYS A 242 5.00 -1.88 0.98
C LYS A 242 3.84 -2.45 0.14
N VAL A 243 3.90 -3.75 -0.17
CA VAL A 243 2.94 -4.46 -1.04
C VAL A 243 2.26 -5.61 -0.28
N ILE A 244 3.04 -6.41 0.43
CA ILE A 244 2.59 -7.46 1.34
C ILE A 244 3.14 -7.17 2.73
N GLU A 245 2.31 -7.31 3.75
CA GLU A 245 2.71 -7.21 5.15
C GLU A 245 2.16 -8.39 5.94
N GLU A 246 2.89 -8.87 6.94
CA GLU A 246 2.44 -10.00 7.75
C GLU A 246 2.83 -9.89 9.22
N THR A 247 2.06 -10.56 10.08
CA THR A 247 2.34 -10.66 11.51
C THR A 247 1.89 -12.02 12.06
N PRO A 248 2.63 -12.62 13.01
CA PRO A 248 3.98 -12.22 13.46
C PRO A 248 5.03 -12.26 12.34
N ALA A 249 6.14 -11.55 12.49
CA ALA A 249 7.19 -11.57 11.47
C ALA A 249 7.82 -12.98 11.40
N PRO A 250 7.93 -13.61 10.20
CA PRO A 250 8.43 -14.96 10.06
C PRO A 250 9.92 -15.03 10.37
N ASN A 251 10.44 -16.21 10.75
CA ASN A 251 11.88 -16.43 10.92
C ASN A 251 12.61 -15.44 11.86
N LEU A 252 11.92 -14.82 12.81
CA LEU A 252 12.53 -14.06 13.90
C LEU A 252 12.61 -14.92 15.17
N THR A 253 13.79 -14.92 15.81
CA THR A 253 13.96 -15.58 17.10
C THR A 253 13.19 -14.84 18.20
N ASP A 254 12.76 -15.57 19.25
CA ASP A 254 12.05 -14.96 20.37
C ASP A 254 12.90 -13.92 21.11
N SER A 255 14.23 -14.08 21.10
CA SER A 255 15.16 -13.11 21.68
C SER A 255 15.11 -11.78 20.93
N VAL A 256 15.25 -11.82 19.61
CA VAL A 256 15.20 -10.61 18.76
C VAL A 256 13.83 -9.96 18.83
N ARG A 257 12.75 -10.76 18.77
CA ARG A 257 11.38 -10.26 18.94
C ARG A 257 11.21 -9.53 20.26
N LYS A 258 11.69 -10.10 21.36
CA LYS A 258 11.62 -9.47 22.68
C LYS A 258 12.41 -8.15 22.70
N GLU A 259 13.62 -8.13 22.15
CA GLU A 259 14.47 -6.95 22.13
C GLU A 259 13.86 -5.81 21.29
N LEU A 260 13.35 -6.11 20.09
CA LEU A 260 12.62 -5.16 19.23
C LEU A 260 11.47 -4.50 19.99
N ARG A 261 10.67 -5.30 20.70
CA ARG A 261 9.53 -4.81 21.48
C ARG A 261 9.96 -3.92 22.65
N GLU A 262 10.99 -4.32 23.39
CA GLU A 262 11.53 -3.54 24.52
C GLU A 262 12.12 -2.20 24.05
N VAL A 263 12.87 -2.21 22.94
CA VAL A 263 13.45 -1.02 22.32
C VAL A 263 12.36 -0.05 21.85
N ALA A 264 11.35 -0.55 21.13
CA ALA A 264 10.25 0.26 20.62
C ALA A 264 9.44 0.91 21.76
N SER A 265 9.11 0.13 22.81
CA SER A 265 8.42 0.64 24.00
C SER A 265 9.24 1.72 24.70
N ARG A 266 10.54 1.48 24.92
CA ARG A 266 11.44 2.44 25.59
C ARG A 266 11.54 3.76 24.83
N LEU A 267 11.69 3.70 23.50
CA LEU A 267 11.79 4.88 22.66
C LEU A 267 10.54 5.77 22.75
N LEU A 268 9.34 5.18 22.69
CA LEU A 268 8.09 5.93 22.74
C LEU A 268 7.75 6.42 24.15
N ARG A 269 8.09 5.67 25.20
CA ARG A 269 7.95 6.13 26.59
C ARG A 269 8.82 7.35 26.90
N ALA A 270 9.98 7.50 26.25
CA ALA A 270 10.88 8.62 26.47
C ALA A 270 10.31 9.99 26.07
N VAL A 271 9.23 10.01 25.29
CA VAL A 271 8.51 11.24 24.88
C VAL A 271 7.05 11.25 25.33
N ASP A 272 6.71 10.40 26.32
CA ASP A 272 5.35 10.19 26.82
C ASP A 272 4.35 9.95 25.70
N TYR A 273 4.73 9.17 24.67
CA TYR A 273 3.99 9.06 23.42
C TYR A 273 2.50 8.74 23.62
N ARG A 274 1.63 9.38 22.82
CA ARG A 274 0.18 9.24 22.90
C ARG A 274 -0.38 8.58 21.63
N SER A 275 -1.39 7.72 21.80
CA SER A 275 -2.14 7.05 20.73
C SER A 275 -1.34 5.95 20.02
N ALA A 276 -1.73 5.60 18.79
CA ALA A 276 -1.04 4.61 17.97
C ALA A 276 0.24 5.19 17.35
N GLY A 277 1.31 4.41 17.38
CA GLY A 277 2.58 4.74 16.71
C GLY A 277 3.33 3.47 16.36
N THR A 278 4.22 3.57 15.37
CA THR A 278 5.03 2.41 14.96
C THR A 278 6.50 2.78 14.88
N VAL A 279 7.34 1.95 15.46
CA VAL A 279 8.80 2.07 15.37
C VAL A 279 9.29 1.12 14.30
N GLU A 280 9.90 1.66 13.25
CA GLU A 280 10.42 0.88 12.12
C GLU A 280 11.91 0.59 12.29
N PHE A 281 12.32 -0.60 11.86
CA PHE A 281 13.68 -1.11 11.95
C PHE A 281 14.10 -1.74 10.62
N ILE A 282 15.37 -1.55 10.27
CA ILE A 282 16.07 -2.39 9.31
C ILE A 282 16.65 -3.56 10.08
N PHE A 283 16.25 -4.78 9.73
CA PHE A 283 16.80 -6.02 10.27
C PHE A 283 17.73 -6.67 9.24
N ASP A 284 18.98 -6.87 9.64
CA ASP A 284 19.99 -7.58 8.87
C ASP A 284 19.87 -9.08 9.11
N ALA A 285 19.34 -9.79 8.11
CA ALA A 285 19.14 -11.23 8.21
C ALA A 285 20.44 -12.05 8.24
N ASP A 286 21.57 -11.47 7.84
CA ASP A 286 22.86 -12.17 7.86
C ASP A 286 23.48 -12.17 9.27
N THR A 287 23.20 -11.13 10.06
CA THR A 287 23.80 -10.92 11.38
C THR A 287 22.81 -11.04 12.54
N ASP A 288 21.52 -11.23 12.26
CA ASP A 288 20.41 -11.24 13.24
C ASP A 288 20.37 -9.93 14.07
N SER A 289 20.84 -8.83 13.48
CA SER A 289 20.92 -7.50 14.10
C SER A 289 19.86 -6.59 13.51
N PHE A 290 19.30 -5.68 14.32
CA PHE A 290 18.37 -4.66 13.85
C PHE A 290 18.83 -3.26 14.20
N TYR A 291 18.35 -2.30 13.42
CA TYR A 291 18.73 -0.90 13.52
C TYR A 291 17.50 -0.02 13.32
N PHE A 292 17.34 1.00 14.15
CA PHE A 292 16.24 1.96 14.04
C PHE A 292 16.27 2.70 12.71
N LEU A 293 15.10 2.81 12.10
CA LEU A 293 14.88 3.52 10.85
C LEU A 293 14.12 4.83 11.10
N GLU A 294 12.90 4.73 11.60
CA GLU A 294 12.05 5.88 11.90
C GLU A 294 10.91 5.53 12.86
N VAL A 295 10.16 6.56 13.30
CA VAL A 295 8.88 6.38 13.99
C VAL A 295 7.80 7.00 13.13
N ASN A 296 6.81 6.20 12.76
CA ASN A 296 5.58 6.68 12.16
C ASN A 296 4.63 7.12 13.28
N THR A 297 4.38 8.42 13.39
CA THR A 297 3.64 9.05 14.49
C THR A 297 2.13 9.04 14.26
N ARG A 298 1.63 7.91 13.79
CA ARG A 298 0.25 7.71 13.33
C ARG A 298 -0.09 6.23 13.22
N LEU A 299 -1.36 5.94 12.93
CA LEU A 299 -1.77 4.63 12.44
C LEU A 299 -1.13 4.35 11.06
N GLN A 300 -0.86 3.09 10.75
CA GLN A 300 -0.34 2.66 9.45
C GLN A 300 -1.37 1.87 8.65
N VAL A 301 -1.12 1.68 7.35
CA VAL A 301 -2.04 1.02 6.42
C VAL A 301 -2.29 -0.44 6.84
N GLU A 302 -1.22 -1.09 7.26
CA GLU A 302 -1.04 -2.47 7.68
C GLU A 302 -1.45 -2.76 9.14
N HIS A 303 -2.01 -1.79 9.88
CA HIS A 303 -2.48 -2.04 11.25
C HIS A 303 -3.48 -3.20 11.36
N GLY A 304 -4.21 -3.48 10.28
CA GLY A 304 -5.22 -4.54 10.24
C GLY A 304 -4.65 -5.93 10.51
N VAL A 305 -3.42 -6.26 10.06
CA VAL A 305 -2.84 -7.58 10.38
C VAL A 305 -2.62 -7.73 11.89
N THR A 306 -2.24 -6.65 12.57
CA THR A 306 -2.11 -6.64 14.04
C THR A 306 -3.46 -6.77 14.73
N GLU A 307 -4.50 -6.13 14.22
CA GLU A 307 -5.86 -6.26 14.76
C GLU A 307 -6.36 -7.70 14.70
N GLU A 308 -6.14 -8.40 13.57
CA GLU A 308 -6.59 -9.78 13.40
C GLU A 308 -5.93 -10.74 14.41
N VAL A 309 -4.60 -10.68 14.58
CA VAL A 309 -3.91 -11.64 15.47
C VAL A 309 -4.09 -11.33 16.96
N PHE A 310 -4.41 -10.10 17.33
CA PHE A 310 -4.62 -9.70 18.74
C PHE A 310 -6.09 -9.57 19.13
N GLY A 311 -7.01 -9.56 18.17
CA GLY A 311 -8.44 -9.37 18.42
C GLY A 311 -8.77 -7.99 19.00
N VAL A 312 -8.08 -6.94 18.55
CA VAL A 312 -8.22 -5.56 19.05
C VAL A 312 -8.70 -4.61 17.95
N ASP A 313 -9.30 -3.49 18.36
CA ASP A 313 -9.62 -2.37 17.46
C ASP A 313 -8.77 -1.16 17.89
N ILE A 314 -7.71 -0.89 17.13
CA ILE A 314 -6.75 0.17 17.46
C ILE A 314 -7.41 1.53 17.29
N VAL A 315 -8.29 1.70 16.29
CA VAL A 315 -9.08 2.94 16.09
C VAL A 315 -9.99 3.19 17.29
N GLU A 316 -10.64 2.14 17.81
CA GLU A 316 -11.47 2.24 19.02
C GLU A 316 -10.63 2.71 20.22
N TRP A 317 -9.40 2.21 20.37
CA TRP A 317 -8.50 2.65 21.42
C TRP A 317 -8.08 4.11 21.27
N MET A 318 -7.81 4.58 20.03
CA MET A 318 -7.49 5.99 19.77
C MET A 318 -8.62 6.92 20.22
N ILE A 319 -9.88 6.52 19.99
CA ILE A 319 -11.07 7.28 20.40
C ILE A 319 -11.24 7.25 21.92
N ARG A 320 -11.22 6.05 22.54
CA ARG A 320 -11.36 5.88 23.99
C ARG A 320 -10.27 6.63 24.76
N LEU A 321 -9.04 6.69 24.23
CA LEU A 321 -7.95 7.46 24.82
C LEU A 321 -8.27 8.95 24.83
N ALA A 322 -8.80 9.49 23.73
CA ALA A 322 -9.20 10.90 23.65
C ALA A 322 -10.43 11.24 24.52
N GLU A 323 -11.29 10.28 24.80
CA GLU A 323 -12.39 10.42 25.78
C GLU A 323 -11.93 10.34 27.25
N GLY A 324 -10.75 9.76 27.50
CA GLY A 324 -10.29 9.41 28.85
C GLY A 324 -11.00 8.18 29.42
N THR A 325 -11.54 7.32 28.56
CA THR A 325 -12.30 6.10 28.92
C THR A 325 -11.57 4.80 28.60
N LEU A 326 -10.35 4.89 28.05
CA LEU A 326 -9.51 3.72 27.79
C LEU A 326 -9.11 3.06 29.11
N THR A 327 -9.28 1.74 29.19
CA THR A 327 -8.76 0.95 30.31
C THR A 327 -7.25 1.18 30.45
N GLU A 328 -6.74 1.11 31.68
CA GLU A 328 -5.30 1.25 31.94
C GLU A 328 -4.47 0.37 31.00
N LEU A 329 -3.50 0.99 30.32
CA LEU A 329 -2.74 0.31 29.27
C LEU A 329 -2.05 -0.96 29.76
N GLU A 330 -1.53 -0.96 30.98
CA GLU A 330 -0.86 -2.14 31.56
C GLU A 330 -1.81 -3.34 31.66
N SER A 331 -3.07 -3.11 32.04
CA SER A 331 -4.09 -4.15 32.10
C SER A 331 -4.45 -4.66 30.70
N LEU A 332 -4.56 -3.75 29.72
CA LEU A 332 -4.74 -4.14 28.32
C LEU A 332 -3.57 -5.01 27.86
N GLY A 333 -2.33 -4.55 28.09
CA GLY A 333 -1.10 -5.25 27.72
C GLY A 333 -1.01 -6.68 28.27
N GLN A 334 -1.41 -6.90 29.52
CA GLN A 334 -1.43 -8.24 30.14
C GLN A 334 -2.43 -9.20 29.49
N SER A 335 -3.51 -8.67 28.89
CA SER A 335 -4.53 -9.48 28.23
C SER A 335 -4.19 -9.86 26.78
N LEU A 336 -3.22 -9.16 26.18
CA LEU A 336 -2.86 -9.35 24.77
C LEU A 336 -2.13 -10.67 24.56
N LYS A 337 -2.64 -11.47 23.63
CA LYS A 337 -1.99 -12.66 23.12
C LYS A 337 -2.08 -12.63 21.61
N SER A 338 -0.94 -12.81 20.95
CA SER A 338 -0.90 -13.05 19.51
C SER A 338 -1.40 -14.46 19.26
N LEU A 339 -2.44 -14.61 18.46
CA LEU A 339 -2.97 -15.88 18.01
C LEU A 339 -2.88 -15.95 16.49
N GLY A 340 -2.61 -17.13 15.95
CA GLY A 340 -2.52 -17.36 14.52
C GLY A 340 -1.50 -16.48 13.79
N HIS A 341 -1.80 -16.23 12.52
CA HIS A 341 -1.00 -15.43 11.60
C HIS A 341 -1.93 -14.65 10.68
N ALA A 342 -1.58 -13.39 10.39
CA ALA A 342 -2.31 -12.57 9.43
C ALA A 342 -1.38 -12.02 8.35
N VAL A 343 -1.87 -12.03 7.11
CA VAL A 343 -1.16 -11.49 5.94
C VAL A 343 -2.09 -10.52 5.22
N GLN A 344 -1.56 -9.37 4.84
CA GLN A 344 -2.24 -8.35 4.06
C GLN A 344 -1.62 -8.23 2.66
N ALA A 345 -2.47 -8.09 1.64
CA ALA A 345 -2.09 -7.62 0.32
C ALA A 345 -2.76 -6.28 0.00
N ARG A 346 -2.00 -5.36 -0.60
CA ARG A 346 -2.52 -4.10 -1.14
C ARG A 346 -2.87 -4.26 -2.61
N VAL A 347 -4.18 -4.19 -2.90
CA VAL A 347 -4.69 -4.18 -4.27
C VAL A 347 -4.64 -2.75 -4.79
N TYR A 348 -3.89 -2.52 -5.86
CA TYR A 348 -3.68 -1.23 -6.50
C TYR A 348 -4.24 -1.22 -7.92
N ALA A 349 -4.73 -0.06 -8.34
CA ALA A 349 -5.00 0.28 -9.72
C ALA A 349 -3.70 0.64 -10.45
N GLU A 350 -2.92 -0.38 -10.79
CA GLU A 350 -1.64 -0.26 -11.48
C GLU A 350 -1.52 -1.41 -12.48
N ASP A 351 -0.79 -1.21 -13.59
CA ASP A 351 -0.46 -2.27 -14.55
C ASP A 351 0.98 -2.78 -14.31
N PRO A 352 1.17 -3.96 -13.68
CA PRO A 352 2.50 -4.51 -13.40
C PRO A 352 3.36 -4.71 -14.65
N TYR A 353 2.75 -5.02 -15.79
CA TYR A 353 3.46 -5.23 -17.05
C TYR A 353 4.00 -3.91 -17.61
N LYS A 354 3.26 -2.81 -17.44
CA LYS A 354 3.71 -1.46 -17.79
C LYS A 354 4.39 -0.78 -16.62
N ASN A 355 5.30 -1.49 -15.96
CA ASN A 355 6.15 -0.93 -14.89
C ASN A 355 5.35 -0.25 -13.77
N PHE A 356 4.15 -0.79 -13.49
CA PHE A 356 3.19 -0.32 -12.49
C PHE A 356 2.69 1.10 -12.70
N HIS A 357 2.49 1.49 -13.96
CA HIS A 357 1.78 2.73 -14.28
C HIS A 357 0.39 2.72 -13.64
N PRO A 358 -0.03 3.79 -12.95
CA PRO A 358 -1.37 3.90 -12.40
C PRO A 358 -2.44 3.76 -13.48
N SER A 359 -3.53 3.09 -13.14
CA SER A 359 -4.68 2.88 -14.00
C SER A 359 -5.88 3.66 -13.42
N ALA A 360 -6.49 4.51 -14.23
CA ALA A 360 -7.64 5.32 -13.84
C ALA A 360 -8.79 5.05 -14.80
N GLY A 361 -10.02 5.15 -14.31
CA GLY A 361 -11.21 4.88 -15.12
C GLY A 361 -12.38 4.30 -14.34
N LEU A 362 -13.44 4.01 -15.07
CA LEU A 362 -14.68 3.44 -14.53
C LEU A 362 -14.48 1.98 -14.13
N LEU A 363 -14.87 1.62 -12.91
CA LEU A 363 -14.98 0.24 -12.49
C LEU A 363 -16.29 -0.34 -13.01
N SER A 364 -16.24 -1.23 -14.01
CA SER A 364 -17.42 -1.87 -14.56
C SER A 364 -17.97 -2.96 -13.64
N GLU A 365 -17.12 -3.55 -12.81
CA GLU A 365 -17.48 -4.56 -11.84
C GLU A 365 -16.47 -4.57 -10.69
N VAL A 366 -16.98 -4.72 -9.47
CA VAL A 366 -16.22 -4.90 -8.24
C VAL A 366 -16.92 -5.97 -7.42
N THR A 367 -16.25 -7.11 -7.25
CA THR A 367 -16.71 -8.24 -6.44
C THR A 367 -15.55 -8.74 -5.60
N PHE A 368 -15.78 -8.86 -4.29
CA PHE A 368 -14.88 -9.52 -3.35
C PHE A 368 -15.50 -10.82 -2.83
N PRO A 369 -14.71 -11.80 -2.37
CA PRO A 369 -15.24 -13.01 -1.76
C PRO A 369 -16.06 -12.73 -0.50
N GLU A 370 -17.13 -13.50 -0.29
CA GLU A 370 -17.99 -13.36 0.87
C GLU A 370 -17.25 -13.78 2.17
N PRO A 371 -17.25 -12.95 3.24
CA PRO A 371 -16.56 -13.25 4.50
C PRO A 371 -17.05 -14.51 5.22
N GLU A 372 -18.25 -15.00 4.92
CA GLU A 372 -18.83 -16.17 5.57
C GLU A 372 -18.11 -17.48 5.20
N GLN A 373 -17.28 -17.46 4.15
CA GLN A 373 -16.58 -18.64 3.66
C GLN A 373 -15.17 -18.79 4.24
N ARG A 374 -14.52 -17.69 4.67
CA ARG A 374 -13.13 -17.64 5.17
C ARG A 374 -12.93 -16.45 6.10
N ALA A 375 -11.93 -16.50 7.00
CA ALA A 375 -11.52 -15.36 7.81
C ALA A 375 -10.76 -14.31 6.96
N LEU A 376 -11.51 -13.65 6.06
CA LEU A 376 -11.04 -12.60 5.17
C LEU A 376 -11.67 -11.27 5.60
N ARG A 377 -10.80 -10.28 5.86
CA ARG A 377 -11.19 -8.89 6.02
C ARG A 377 -10.78 -8.10 4.78
N VAL A 378 -11.73 -7.36 4.21
CA VAL A 378 -11.48 -6.43 3.11
C VAL A 378 -11.78 -5.00 3.56
N ASP A 379 -10.73 -4.18 3.60
CA ASP A 379 -10.85 -2.73 3.83
C ASP A 379 -10.68 -2.03 2.48
N HIS A 380 -11.78 -1.60 1.86
CA HIS A 380 -11.80 -0.97 0.53
C HIS A 380 -12.66 0.30 0.50
N TRP A 381 -12.63 1.02 -0.62
CA TRP A 381 -13.50 2.17 -0.87
C TRP A 381 -14.25 2.12 -2.20
N ILE A 382 -14.07 1.03 -2.95
CA ILE A 382 -14.57 0.88 -4.31
C ILE A 382 -15.88 0.11 -4.38
N GLU A 383 -16.70 0.41 -5.40
CA GLU A 383 -17.93 -0.31 -5.79
C GLU A 383 -18.10 -0.25 -7.33
N SER A 384 -18.88 -1.15 -7.91
CA SER A 384 -19.22 -1.10 -9.34
C SER A 384 -19.85 0.25 -9.70
N GLY A 385 -19.41 0.84 -10.80
CA GLY A 385 -19.95 2.09 -11.34
C GLY A 385 -19.24 3.36 -10.89
N ILE A 386 -18.19 3.28 -10.04
CA ILE A 386 -17.41 4.47 -9.65
C ILE A 386 -16.18 4.66 -10.54
N GLU A 387 -15.71 5.90 -10.65
CA GLU A 387 -14.48 6.24 -11.35
C GLU A 387 -13.27 6.34 -10.40
N VAL A 388 -12.19 5.62 -10.71
CA VAL A 388 -10.91 5.77 -10.02
C VAL A 388 -10.16 6.93 -10.63
N SER A 389 -9.98 8.00 -9.85
CA SER A 389 -9.27 9.21 -10.31
C SER A 389 -7.74 9.04 -10.33
N PRO A 390 -7.01 9.78 -11.18
CA PRO A 390 -5.54 9.78 -11.19
C PRO A 390 -4.91 10.72 -10.15
N PHE A 391 -5.69 11.37 -9.28
CA PHE A 391 -5.20 12.45 -8.42
C PHE A 391 -4.57 11.99 -7.10
N TYR A 392 -4.85 10.75 -6.68
CA TYR A 392 -4.48 10.23 -5.36
C TYR A 392 -3.78 8.88 -5.48
N ASP A 393 -3.37 8.34 -4.33
CA ASP A 393 -2.83 6.99 -4.24
C ASP A 393 -3.78 5.95 -4.89
N PRO A 394 -3.26 5.03 -5.74
CA PRO A 394 -4.08 4.09 -6.49
C PRO A 394 -4.54 2.86 -5.68
N MET A 395 -4.38 2.82 -4.35
CA MET A 395 -4.81 1.67 -3.55
C MET A 395 -6.34 1.55 -3.56
N LEU A 396 -6.84 0.42 -4.04
CA LEU A 396 -8.26 0.11 -4.15
C LEU A 396 -8.79 -0.58 -2.89
N ALA A 397 -8.02 -1.55 -2.38
CA ALA A 397 -8.40 -2.39 -1.25
C ALA A 397 -7.18 -2.93 -0.51
N LYS A 398 -7.40 -3.26 0.76
CA LYS A 398 -6.50 -4.10 1.57
C LYS A 398 -7.22 -5.41 1.82
N MET A 399 -6.65 -6.51 1.36
CA MET A 399 -7.17 -7.86 1.62
C MET A 399 -6.33 -8.49 2.71
N ILE A 400 -6.96 -8.86 3.82
CA ILE A 400 -6.30 -9.34 5.02
C ILE A 400 -6.85 -10.72 5.34
N ALA A 401 -6.01 -11.74 5.22
CA ALA A 401 -6.35 -13.11 5.59
C ALA A 401 -5.76 -13.42 6.97
N TYR A 402 -6.53 -14.13 7.79
CA TYR A 402 -6.11 -14.65 9.08
C TYR A 402 -6.32 -16.16 9.12
N ALA A 403 -5.36 -16.90 9.68
CA ALA A 403 -5.49 -18.32 9.95
C ALA A 403 -4.65 -18.73 11.17
N ASP A 404 -4.79 -19.98 11.63
CA ASP A 404 -4.01 -20.50 12.75
C ASP A 404 -2.52 -20.67 12.39
N THR A 405 -2.21 -20.82 11.10
CA THR A 405 -0.85 -20.93 10.57
C THR A 405 -0.58 -19.94 9.45
N ARG A 406 0.70 -19.61 9.25
CA ARG A 406 1.15 -18.71 8.18
C ARG A 406 0.83 -19.27 6.80
N GLU A 407 1.05 -20.57 6.62
CA GLU A 407 0.81 -21.28 5.35
C GLU A 407 -0.66 -21.22 4.95
N GLU A 408 -1.57 -21.43 5.90
CA GLU A 408 -3.01 -21.30 5.67
C GLU A 408 -3.40 -19.85 5.36
N ALA A 409 -2.88 -18.87 6.09
CA ALA A 409 -3.18 -17.46 5.84
C ALA A 409 -2.71 -17.01 4.44
N LEU A 410 -1.54 -17.46 3.99
CA LEU A 410 -1.04 -17.20 2.63
C LEU A 410 -1.92 -17.87 1.57
N ALA A 411 -2.30 -19.13 1.78
CA ALA A 411 -3.17 -19.87 0.86
C ALA A 411 -4.56 -19.23 0.74
N ASP A 412 -5.15 -18.83 1.88
CA ASP A 412 -6.45 -18.17 1.92
C ASP A 412 -6.40 -16.78 1.25
N LEU A 413 -5.31 -16.01 1.45
CA LEU A 413 -5.13 -14.74 0.77
C LEU A 413 -5.00 -14.91 -0.75
N GLN A 414 -4.20 -15.89 -1.20
CA GLN A 414 -4.02 -16.20 -2.62
C GLN A 414 -5.34 -16.62 -3.28
N LEU A 415 -6.10 -17.48 -2.61
CA LEU A 415 -7.40 -17.94 -3.10
C LEU A 415 -8.42 -16.80 -3.13
N SER A 416 -8.45 -15.96 -2.10
CA SER A 416 -9.33 -14.79 -2.05
C SER A 416 -9.03 -13.78 -3.18
N LEU A 417 -7.75 -13.58 -3.51
CA LEU A 417 -7.35 -12.77 -4.66
C LEU A 417 -7.79 -13.39 -5.99
N SER A 418 -7.77 -14.72 -6.12
CA SER A 418 -8.24 -15.40 -7.34
C SER A 418 -9.76 -15.35 -7.53
N GLU A 419 -10.51 -15.19 -6.44
CA GLU A 419 -11.97 -15.03 -6.43
C GLU A 419 -12.42 -13.55 -6.48
N THR A 420 -11.46 -12.60 -6.47
CA THR A 420 -11.74 -11.16 -6.56
C THR A 420 -11.83 -10.71 -8.02
N SER A 421 -12.89 -9.99 -8.36
CA SER A 421 -13.11 -9.44 -9.71
C SER A 421 -13.18 -7.92 -9.65
N ILE A 422 -12.23 -7.25 -10.30
CA ILE A 422 -12.22 -5.79 -10.48
C ILE A 422 -12.00 -5.53 -11.97
N TYR A 423 -13.04 -5.11 -12.68
CA TYR A 423 -13.00 -4.86 -14.13
C TYR A 423 -13.15 -3.38 -14.46
N GLY A 424 -12.64 -3.00 -15.63
CA GLY A 424 -12.71 -1.64 -16.19
C GLY A 424 -11.37 -0.90 -16.19
N ILE A 425 -10.44 -1.32 -15.32
CA ILE A 425 -9.06 -0.81 -15.25
C ILE A 425 -8.09 -1.97 -14.99
N GLU A 426 -6.79 -1.70 -15.17
CA GLU A 426 -5.73 -2.66 -14.81
C GLU A 426 -5.50 -2.65 -13.29
N THR A 427 -5.23 -3.83 -12.73
CA THR A 427 -4.91 -3.99 -11.31
C THR A 427 -3.67 -4.85 -11.12
N ASN A 428 -3.09 -4.80 -9.93
CA ASN A 428 -1.95 -5.65 -9.56
C ASN A 428 -2.34 -7.06 -9.05
N ILE A 429 -3.60 -7.49 -9.17
CA ILE A 429 -4.08 -8.76 -8.59
C ILE A 429 -3.27 -9.96 -9.09
N ASP A 430 -3.05 -10.08 -10.40
CA ASP A 430 -2.26 -11.19 -10.97
C ASP A 430 -0.83 -11.19 -10.45
N TYR A 431 -0.22 -10.01 -10.32
CA TYR A 431 1.12 -9.86 -9.73
C TYR A 431 1.15 -10.31 -8.27
N LEU A 432 0.13 -9.97 -7.48
CA LEU A 432 0.01 -10.42 -6.09
C LEU A 432 -0.13 -11.94 -6.02
N GLN A 433 -0.89 -12.57 -6.93
CA GLN A 433 -1.00 -14.02 -7.00
C GLN A 433 0.33 -14.70 -7.33
N THR A 434 1.10 -14.15 -8.28
CA THR A 434 2.47 -14.62 -8.60
C THR A 434 3.40 -14.47 -7.40
N LEU A 435 3.36 -13.31 -6.73
CA LEU A 435 4.18 -13.04 -5.55
C LEU A 435 3.85 -14.00 -4.39
N LEU A 436 2.57 -14.25 -4.12
CA LEU A 436 2.13 -15.18 -3.08
C LEU A 436 2.55 -16.62 -3.36
N GLY A 437 2.60 -17.02 -4.63
CA GLY A 437 3.11 -18.32 -5.07
C GLY A 437 4.64 -18.45 -5.09
N SER A 438 5.38 -17.35 -4.90
CA SER A 438 6.84 -17.36 -4.99
C SER A 438 7.52 -18.04 -3.80
N GLU A 439 8.66 -18.69 -4.04
CA GLU A 439 9.41 -19.39 -3.00
C GLU A 439 9.87 -18.46 -1.85
N PRO A 440 10.41 -17.25 -2.11
CA PRO A 440 10.85 -16.35 -1.05
C PRO A 440 9.72 -15.99 -0.09
N LEU A 441 8.52 -15.69 -0.61
CA LEU A 441 7.38 -15.36 0.22
C LEU A 441 6.86 -16.61 0.95
N ARG A 442 6.73 -17.75 0.28
CA ARG A 442 6.25 -18.99 0.92
C ARG A 442 7.14 -19.44 2.08
N THR A 443 8.47 -19.26 1.99
CA THR A 443 9.41 -19.64 3.06
C THR A 443 9.70 -18.54 4.08
N GLY A 444 9.18 -17.32 3.88
CA GLY A 444 9.45 -16.17 4.74
C GLY A 444 10.89 -15.66 4.64
N LYS A 445 11.56 -15.93 3.51
CA LYS A 445 12.95 -15.53 3.22
C LYS A 445 12.96 -14.48 2.11
N TYR A 446 12.37 -13.33 2.40
CA TYR A 446 12.29 -12.20 1.50
C TYR A 446 12.82 -10.93 2.17
N PHE A 447 13.32 -10.02 1.34
CA PHE A 447 14.01 -8.79 1.72
C PHE A 447 13.39 -7.61 0.97
N THR A 448 13.75 -6.40 1.39
CA THR A 448 13.30 -5.13 0.79
C THR A 448 13.59 -5.01 -0.72
N ASN A 449 14.53 -5.78 -1.26
CA ASN A 449 14.84 -5.83 -2.70
C ASN A 449 14.21 -7.01 -3.45
N THR A 450 13.58 -7.98 -2.78
CA THR A 450 13.14 -9.24 -3.41
C THR A 450 12.16 -9.01 -4.56
N LEU A 451 11.20 -8.10 -4.41
CA LEU A 451 10.20 -7.84 -5.45
C LEU A 451 10.80 -7.20 -6.70
N SER A 452 11.98 -6.57 -6.62
CA SER A 452 12.68 -6.04 -7.80
C SER A 452 13.28 -7.12 -8.71
N GLN A 453 13.41 -8.34 -8.17
CA GLN A 453 13.94 -9.52 -8.86
C GLN A 453 12.84 -10.51 -9.24
N LEU A 454 11.58 -10.23 -8.87
CA LEU A 454 10.46 -11.09 -9.21
C LEU A 454 10.13 -10.95 -10.70
N GLU A 455 10.22 -12.06 -11.42
CA GLU A 455 9.74 -12.15 -12.79
C GLU A 455 8.21 -12.29 -12.79
N PHE A 456 7.54 -11.35 -13.46
CA PHE A 456 6.10 -11.37 -13.66
C PHE A 456 5.80 -11.55 -15.14
N GLU A 457 5.07 -12.62 -15.46
CA GLU A 457 4.60 -12.88 -16.82
C GLU A 457 3.11 -12.52 -16.94
N LYS A 458 2.79 -11.62 -17.87
CA LYS A 458 1.40 -11.27 -18.17
C LYS A 458 0.87 -12.18 -19.27
N HIS A 459 -0.15 -12.98 -18.98
CA HIS A 459 -0.84 -13.79 -19.97
C HIS A 459 -1.89 -12.95 -20.72
N ALA A 460 -1.43 -12.13 -21.66
CA ALA A 460 -2.31 -11.23 -22.41
C ALA A 460 -1.83 -10.96 -23.84
N LEU A 461 -2.66 -10.23 -24.58
CA LEU A 461 -2.34 -9.61 -25.87
C LEU A 461 -2.17 -8.11 -25.65
N GLU A 462 -1.07 -7.54 -26.16
CA GLU A 462 -0.91 -6.09 -26.23
C GLU A 462 -1.41 -5.59 -27.60
N VAL A 463 -2.34 -4.65 -27.58
CA VAL A 463 -2.83 -3.98 -28.79
C VAL A 463 -1.85 -2.86 -29.17
N VAL A 464 -1.02 -3.10 -30.18
CA VAL A 464 -0.08 -2.11 -30.73
C VAL A 464 -0.83 -1.12 -31.62
N THR A 465 -1.70 -1.64 -32.49
CA THR A 465 -2.67 -0.83 -33.24
C THR A 465 -4.04 -1.51 -33.21
N PRO A 466 -5.14 -0.78 -33.04
CA PRO A 466 -6.46 -1.38 -32.78
C PRO A 466 -7.17 -1.92 -34.04
N GLY A 467 -6.69 -1.60 -35.23
CA GLY A 467 -7.46 -1.82 -36.47
C GLY A 467 -8.63 -0.85 -36.60
N THR A 468 -9.51 -1.07 -37.58
CA THR A 468 -10.67 -0.19 -37.80
C THR A 468 -11.76 -0.43 -36.75
N MET A 469 -12.09 -1.69 -36.50
CA MET A 469 -12.98 -2.10 -35.42
C MET A 469 -12.66 -3.55 -35.07
N THR A 470 -12.03 -3.74 -33.91
CA THR A 470 -11.70 -5.04 -33.36
C THR A 470 -12.45 -5.20 -32.04
N THR A 471 -13.30 -6.22 -31.93
CA THR A 471 -14.14 -6.44 -30.76
C THR A 471 -14.03 -7.86 -30.27
N VAL A 472 -14.05 -8.06 -28.96
CA VAL A 472 -14.24 -9.39 -28.36
C VAL A 472 -15.69 -9.80 -28.57
N GLN A 473 -15.90 -10.99 -29.11
CA GLN A 473 -17.22 -11.60 -29.32
C GLN A 473 -17.22 -13.04 -28.80
N ASP A 474 -18.39 -13.54 -28.45
CA ASP A 474 -18.64 -14.96 -28.17
C ASP A 474 -19.95 -15.42 -28.84
N TYR A 475 -20.17 -16.73 -28.89
CA TYR A 475 -21.40 -17.31 -29.44
C TYR A 475 -22.13 -18.13 -28.36
N PRO A 476 -23.47 -18.00 -28.21
CA PRO A 476 -24.42 -17.29 -29.07
C PRO A 476 -24.57 -15.79 -28.76
N GLY A 477 -23.65 -15.20 -28.00
CA GLY A 477 -23.78 -13.83 -27.50
C GLY A 477 -24.79 -13.74 -26.33
N ARG A 478 -25.24 -12.52 -26.06
CA ARG A 478 -26.20 -12.16 -25.00
C ARG A 478 -27.64 -12.51 -25.37
N THR A 479 -27.92 -13.79 -25.54
CA THR A 479 -29.29 -14.28 -25.76
C THR A 479 -30.13 -14.20 -24.48
N GLY A 480 -31.47 -14.25 -24.62
CA GLY A 480 -32.40 -14.26 -23.49
C GLY A 480 -32.95 -12.89 -23.07
N TYR A 481 -32.47 -11.79 -23.67
CA TYR A 481 -32.85 -10.42 -23.30
C TYR A 481 -33.43 -9.59 -24.47
N TRP A 482 -33.88 -10.27 -25.53
CA TRP A 482 -34.40 -9.60 -26.73
C TRP A 482 -35.70 -8.83 -26.47
N ASP A 483 -36.53 -9.35 -25.58
CA ASP A 483 -37.79 -8.76 -25.12
C ASP A 483 -37.59 -7.42 -24.40
N VAL A 484 -36.43 -7.23 -23.75
CA VAL A 484 -36.03 -5.95 -23.14
C VAL A 484 -35.12 -5.11 -24.04
N GLY A 485 -34.97 -5.49 -25.32
CA GLY A 485 -34.25 -4.71 -26.33
C GLY A 485 -32.72 -4.83 -26.27
N VAL A 486 -32.18 -5.81 -25.55
CA VAL A 486 -30.74 -6.11 -25.57
C VAL A 486 -30.46 -7.09 -26.71
N PRO A 487 -29.71 -6.68 -27.76
CA PRO A 487 -29.37 -7.59 -28.84
C PRO A 487 -28.34 -8.63 -28.37
N PRO A 488 -28.27 -9.80 -29.04
CA PRO A 488 -27.28 -10.82 -28.69
C PRO A 488 -25.85 -10.32 -28.87
N SER A 489 -25.63 -9.33 -29.77
CA SER A 489 -24.29 -9.05 -30.28
C SER A 489 -23.68 -10.34 -30.85
N GLY A 490 -22.50 -10.75 -30.38
CA GLY A 490 -21.82 -11.93 -30.89
C GLY A 490 -21.19 -11.69 -32.27
N PRO A 491 -20.53 -12.71 -32.82
CA PRO A 491 -19.87 -12.62 -34.12
C PRO A 491 -20.91 -12.44 -35.24
N PHE A 492 -20.66 -11.47 -36.11
CA PHE A 492 -21.47 -11.18 -37.29
C PHE A 492 -21.46 -12.37 -38.26
N ASP A 493 -20.30 -13.00 -38.46
CA ASP A 493 -20.16 -14.31 -39.09
C ASP A 493 -19.93 -15.41 -38.04
N SER A 494 -21.04 -15.83 -37.41
CA SER A 494 -21.02 -16.89 -36.40
C SER A 494 -20.57 -18.26 -36.94
N ARG A 495 -20.59 -18.49 -38.25
CA ARG A 495 -20.14 -19.77 -38.80
C ARG A 495 -18.62 -19.84 -38.80
N SER A 496 -17.96 -18.82 -39.35
CA SER A 496 -16.49 -18.79 -39.40
C SER A 496 -15.90 -18.73 -37.99
N PHE A 497 -16.48 -17.91 -37.12
CA PHE A 497 -16.04 -17.77 -35.73
C PHE A 497 -16.05 -19.12 -34.98
N ARG A 498 -17.16 -19.86 -35.03
CA ARG A 498 -17.28 -21.16 -34.34
C ARG A 498 -16.37 -22.22 -34.96
N LEU A 499 -16.21 -22.24 -36.29
CA LEU A 499 -15.28 -23.14 -36.95
C LEU A 499 -13.82 -22.86 -36.54
N GLY A 500 -13.45 -21.58 -36.39
CA GLY A 500 -12.13 -21.20 -35.85
C GLY A 500 -11.91 -21.74 -34.44
N ASN A 501 -12.87 -21.54 -33.54
CA ASN A 501 -12.80 -22.13 -32.21
C ASN A 501 -12.64 -23.65 -32.24
N GLN A 502 -13.43 -24.35 -33.07
CA GLN A 502 -13.31 -25.81 -33.21
C GLN A 502 -11.95 -26.25 -33.75
N ILE A 503 -11.36 -25.53 -34.71
CA ILE A 503 -10.01 -25.82 -35.24
C ILE A 503 -8.94 -25.67 -34.15
N LEU A 504 -9.08 -24.71 -33.24
CA LEU A 504 -8.19 -24.56 -32.07
C LEU A 504 -8.45 -25.60 -30.96
N GLY A 505 -9.55 -26.35 -31.05
CA GLY A 505 -10.02 -27.25 -30.00
C GLY A 505 -10.72 -26.53 -28.84
N ASN A 506 -11.13 -25.28 -29.04
CA ASN A 506 -11.92 -24.51 -28.07
C ASN A 506 -13.40 -24.92 -28.11
N PRO A 507 -14.16 -24.72 -27.02
CA PRO A 507 -15.62 -24.79 -27.09
C PRO A 507 -16.17 -23.71 -28.04
N GLU A 508 -17.31 -23.96 -28.68
CA GLU A 508 -17.93 -22.97 -29.58
C GLU A 508 -18.24 -21.63 -28.90
N SER A 509 -18.43 -21.65 -27.59
CA SER A 509 -18.70 -20.47 -26.75
C SER A 509 -17.45 -19.71 -26.30
N ALA A 510 -16.25 -20.15 -26.67
CA ALA A 510 -15.04 -19.42 -26.33
C ALA A 510 -15.04 -18.04 -27.01
N ALA A 511 -14.67 -17.01 -26.26
CA ALA A 511 -14.53 -15.66 -26.79
C ALA A 511 -13.36 -15.58 -27.78
N GLY A 512 -13.46 -14.66 -28.72
CA GLY A 512 -12.48 -14.44 -29.79
C GLY A 512 -12.60 -13.03 -30.35
N LEU A 513 -11.68 -12.68 -31.25
CA LEU A 513 -11.64 -11.35 -31.85
C LEU A 513 -12.38 -11.35 -33.18
N GLU A 514 -13.39 -10.49 -33.30
CA GLU A 514 -13.99 -10.10 -34.58
C GLU A 514 -13.32 -8.83 -35.09
N MET A 515 -12.88 -8.86 -36.35
CA MET A 515 -12.12 -7.77 -36.99
C MET A 515 -12.88 -7.30 -38.24
N THR A 516 -13.13 -6.00 -38.35
CA THR A 516 -13.87 -5.41 -39.47
C THR A 516 -12.97 -4.48 -40.29
N LEU A 517 -12.99 -4.66 -41.62
CA LEU A 517 -12.17 -3.93 -42.61
C LEU A 517 -10.67 -4.16 -42.49
N ASN A 518 -10.03 -3.60 -41.45
CA ASN A 518 -8.62 -3.81 -41.15
C ASN A 518 -8.48 -4.31 -39.71
N GLY A 519 -7.76 -5.43 -39.55
CA GLY A 519 -7.45 -6.01 -38.25
C GLY A 519 -6.41 -5.22 -37.43
N PRO A 520 -6.19 -5.60 -36.17
CA PRO A 520 -5.22 -5.00 -35.28
C PRO A 520 -3.79 -5.47 -35.57
N THR A 521 -2.81 -4.73 -35.05
CA THR A 521 -1.46 -5.27 -34.79
C THR A 521 -1.42 -5.65 -33.31
N LEU A 522 -1.17 -6.93 -33.04
CA LEU A 522 -1.13 -7.48 -31.69
C LEU A 522 0.28 -8.00 -31.39
N ARG A 523 0.75 -7.75 -30.17
CA ARG A 523 1.92 -8.42 -29.62
C ARG A 523 1.44 -9.46 -28.60
N PHE A 524 1.96 -10.69 -28.72
CA PHE A 524 1.62 -11.78 -27.82
C PHE A 524 2.59 -11.77 -26.64
N LEU A 525 2.07 -11.61 -25.41
CA LEU A 525 2.89 -11.57 -24.20
C LEU A 525 3.17 -12.96 -23.63
N THR A 526 2.58 -13.99 -24.23
CA THR A 526 2.73 -15.40 -23.88
C THR A 526 2.59 -16.25 -25.14
N ASP A 527 3.28 -17.39 -25.17
CA ASP A 527 3.17 -18.35 -26.27
C ASP A 527 1.71 -18.76 -26.47
N SER A 528 1.25 -18.70 -27.71
CA SER A 528 -0.16 -18.81 -28.04
C SER A 528 -0.39 -19.62 -29.30
N ARG A 529 -1.63 -20.05 -29.50
CA ARG A 529 -2.09 -20.65 -30.75
C ARG A 529 -3.24 -19.84 -31.30
N ILE A 530 -3.18 -19.52 -32.59
CA ILE A 530 -4.20 -18.72 -33.27
C ILE A 530 -4.69 -19.43 -34.53
N VAL A 531 -5.88 -19.04 -34.99
CA VAL A 531 -6.40 -19.41 -36.31
C VAL A 531 -7.15 -18.23 -36.92
N PRO A 532 -6.60 -17.60 -37.98
CA PRO A 532 -7.36 -16.65 -38.79
C PRO A 532 -8.45 -17.39 -39.57
N THR A 533 -9.68 -16.89 -39.52
CA THR A 533 -10.85 -17.44 -40.22
C THR A 533 -11.71 -16.33 -40.80
N GLY A 534 -12.73 -16.69 -41.59
CA GLY A 534 -13.66 -15.75 -42.19
C GLY A 534 -13.17 -15.22 -43.54
N ALA A 535 -13.40 -13.92 -43.78
CA ALA A 535 -12.96 -13.26 -45.01
C ALA A 535 -11.42 -13.16 -45.06
N GLU A 536 -10.84 -13.52 -46.20
CA GLU A 536 -9.39 -13.40 -46.39
C GLU A 536 -8.95 -11.94 -46.32
N MET A 537 -7.92 -11.70 -45.50
CA MET A 537 -7.22 -10.43 -45.38
C MET A 537 -5.72 -10.72 -45.32
N THR A 538 -4.89 -9.75 -45.66
CA THR A 538 -3.44 -9.88 -45.47
C THR A 538 -3.13 -9.93 -43.98
N ALA A 539 -2.82 -11.12 -43.48
CA ALA A 539 -2.41 -11.37 -42.11
C ALA A 539 -0.94 -11.81 -42.10
N GLN A 540 -0.15 -11.26 -41.18
CA GLN A 540 1.27 -11.57 -41.06
C GLN A 540 1.65 -11.85 -39.61
N LEU A 541 2.62 -12.75 -39.43
CA LEU A 541 3.35 -12.98 -38.20
C LEU A 541 4.83 -12.71 -38.48
N ASP A 542 5.40 -11.69 -37.85
CA ASP A 542 6.79 -11.26 -38.03
C ASP A 542 7.21 -11.08 -39.49
N GLY A 543 6.30 -10.52 -40.30
CA GLY A 543 6.48 -10.27 -41.73
C GLY A 543 6.22 -11.48 -42.64
N THR A 544 5.90 -12.65 -42.07
CA THR A 544 5.53 -13.86 -42.83
C THR A 544 4.01 -13.97 -42.94
N GLU A 545 3.50 -14.18 -44.15
CA GLU A 545 2.06 -14.30 -44.41
C GLU A 545 1.46 -15.55 -43.72
N LEU A 546 0.30 -15.37 -43.10
CA LEU A 546 -0.37 -16.41 -42.33
C LEU A 546 -1.42 -17.16 -43.17
N PRO A 547 -1.44 -18.50 -43.13
CA PRO A 547 -2.52 -19.28 -43.71
C PRO A 547 -3.82 -19.13 -42.90
N PHE A 548 -4.94 -19.08 -43.60
CA PHE A 548 -6.27 -19.13 -42.98
C PHE A 548 -6.69 -20.58 -42.75
N TRP A 549 -7.57 -20.81 -41.77
CA TRP A 549 -8.16 -22.12 -41.45
C TRP A 549 -7.16 -23.20 -40.98
N SER A 550 -5.98 -22.79 -40.53
CA SER A 550 -4.98 -23.67 -39.92
C SER A 550 -4.43 -23.09 -38.63
N VAL A 551 -4.17 -23.95 -37.64
CA VAL A 551 -3.58 -23.55 -36.37
C VAL A 551 -2.15 -23.08 -36.60
N ILE A 552 -1.84 -21.88 -36.09
CA ILE A 552 -0.51 -21.28 -36.09
C ILE A 552 -0.05 -21.16 -34.65
N ASN A 553 1.18 -21.57 -34.38
CA ASN A 553 1.84 -21.31 -33.11
C ASN A 553 2.50 -19.91 -33.18
N VAL A 554 2.27 -19.11 -32.16
CA VAL A 554 2.83 -17.77 -32.01
C VAL A 554 3.70 -17.79 -30.77
N GLU A 555 4.98 -17.48 -30.94
CA GLU A 555 5.91 -17.33 -29.82
C GLU A 555 5.71 -15.95 -29.16
N LYS A 556 5.98 -15.86 -27.86
CA LYS A 556 6.01 -14.60 -27.12
C LYS A 556 7.03 -13.63 -27.77
N GLY A 557 6.61 -12.41 -28.11
CA GLY A 557 7.48 -11.37 -28.68
C GLY A 557 6.77 -10.35 -29.55
#